data_AF-U6D4Y9-F1
#
_entry.id   AF-U6D4Y9-F1
#
_cell.length_a   1.000
_cell.length_b   1.000
_cell.length_c   1.000
_cell.angle_alpha   90.00
_cell.angle_beta   90.00
_cell.angle_gamma   90.00
#
_symmetry.space_group_name_H-M   'P 1'
#
loop_
_entity.id
_entity.type
_entity.pdbx_description
1 polymer ?
#
loop_
_entity_poly.entity_id
_entity_poly.type
_entity_poly.pdbx_seq_one_letter_code
_entity_poly.pdbx_strand_id
1 'polypeptide(L)'
;RLQATLEEVELLKTELEASQRQLEGKEEALKILQSMAIFGKATSHTQMMLQKTMEQKRSLEKEINALQWEKEFDQNRFKNIEESWTQKYDRLNCENAVLQETLNVKTEEIKMLKSENALLNQQYLEALAMLDVKQQMVALENVCHDKSGFTEVSGLELAVLGACLCHGPGGSPCACAKMAASARKMLLKLKQELGLLQKSKEEAYIMADAFRIAFEQQLMRKNDQALRLTQMDKMYKKGTKWINWKDLKEDGLPSQGNKKTLRQKLLQMLPSENNSKKTHDQNNPQEVFKMLTELLNDKEEALAHQRKVSYMLARALEEKDTTSNKSKGKSPVKDNFPLKNHWRKFSEFPKLHDPVYSSVQILNSAGCICSIQHLHRDQNCTRTLKRSYSLPSNIMF
;
A
#
# COMPACT_ATOMS: atom_id res chain seq x y z
N ARG A 1 4.72 -31.02 -84.87
CA ARG A 1 5.99 -30.26 -85.03
C ARG A 1 6.04 -29.04 -84.09
N LEU A 2 5.03 -28.16 -84.09
CA LEU A 2 4.95 -27.00 -83.19
C LEU A 2 4.90 -27.35 -81.68
N GLN A 3 4.19 -28.42 -81.31
CA GLN A 3 4.08 -28.83 -79.90
C GLN A 3 5.40 -29.36 -79.34
N ALA A 4 6.10 -30.22 -80.10
CA ALA A 4 7.42 -30.71 -79.73
C ALA A 4 8.46 -29.58 -79.58
N THR A 5 8.41 -28.56 -80.46
CA THR A 5 9.29 -27.39 -80.32
C THR A 5 8.95 -26.52 -79.10
N LEU A 6 7.69 -26.51 -78.66
CA LEU A 6 7.27 -25.75 -77.49
C LEU A 6 7.69 -26.48 -76.19
N GLU A 7 7.58 -27.81 -76.16
CA GLU A 7 8.10 -28.66 -75.09
C GLU A 7 9.63 -28.54 -74.96
N GLU A 8 10.34 -28.49 -76.09
CA GLU A 8 11.80 -28.29 -76.12
C GLU A 8 12.21 -26.90 -75.60
N VAL A 9 11.46 -25.85 -75.94
CA VAL A 9 11.70 -24.49 -75.42
C VAL A 9 11.46 -24.41 -73.91
N GLU A 10 10.40 -25.04 -73.40
CA GLU A 10 10.14 -25.06 -71.95
C GLU A 10 11.22 -25.86 -71.21
N LEU A 11 11.67 -26.99 -71.76
CA LEU A 11 12.78 -27.76 -71.22
C LEU A 11 14.06 -26.90 -71.13
N LEU A 12 14.44 -26.25 -72.23
CA LEU A 12 15.63 -25.39 -72.27
C LEU A 12 15.53 -24.20 -71.31
N LYS A 13 14.33 -23.64 -71.12
CA LYS A 13 14.11 -22.57 -70.13
C LYS A 13 14.34 -23.08 -68.71
N THR A 14 13.81 -24.25 -68.36
CA THR A 14 14.05 -24.84 -67.04
C THR A 14 15.53 -25.20 -66.81
N GLU A 15 16.23 -25.66 -67.86
CA GLU A 15 17.66 -25.96 -67.82
C GLU A 15 18.51 -24.70 -67.69
N LEU A 16 18.12 -23.61 -68.37
CA LEU A 16 18.76 -22.30 -68.23
C LEU A 16 18.57 -21.73 -66.82
N GLU A 17 17.37 -21.79 -66.27
CA GLU A 17 17.10 -21.36 -64.89
C GLU A 17 17.87 -22.21 -63.86
N ALA A 18 17.99 -23.52 -64.09
CA ALA A 18 18.81 -24.39 -63.26
C ALA A 18 20.31 -24.04 -63.35
N SER A 19 20.80 -23.78 -64.57
CA SER A 19 22.18 -23.37 -64.82
C SER A 19 22.49 -22.00 -64.21
N GLN A 20 21.55 -21.06 -64.26
CA GLN A 20 21.65 -19.74 -63.64
C GLN A 20 21.74 -19.85 -62.12
N ARG A 21 20.85 -20.63 -61.47
CA ARG A 21 20.93 -20.89 -60.02
C ARG A 21 22.25 -21.57 -59.64
N GLN A 22 22.76 -22.47 -60.47
CA GLN A 22 24.06 -23.12 -60.23
C GLN A 22 25.22 -22.12 -60.36
N LEU A 23 25.17 -21.21 -61.32
CA LEU A 23 26.17 -20.17 -61.50
C LEU A 23 26.18 -19.21 -60.29
N GLU A 24 25.00 -18.76 -59.85
CA GLU A 24 24.84 -17.92 -58.66
C GLU A 24 25.43 -18.59 -57.41
N GLY A 25 25.12 -19.88 -57.19
CA GLY A 25 25.71 -20.64 -56.09
C GLY A 25 27.23 -20.77 -56.18
N LYS A 26 27.80 -20.93 -57.38
CA LYS A 26 29.25 -20.96 -57.59
C LYS A 26 29.89 -19.59 -57.33
N GLU A 27 29.24 -18.50 -57.74
CA GLU A 27 29.70 -17.14 -57.47
C GLU A 27 29.73 -16.82 -55.97
N GLU A 28 28.69 -17.22 -55.22
CA GLU A 28 28.65 -17.08 -53.76
C GLU A 28 29.75 -17.90 -53.07
N ALA A 29 29.93 -19.15 -53.47
CA ALA A 29 31.01 -20.00 -52.95
C ALA A 29 32.39 -19.38 -53.23
N LEU A 30 32.59 -18.82 -54.42
CA LEU A 30 33.83 -18.16 -54.81
C LEU A 30 34.08 -16.89 -53.98
N LYS A 31 33.03 -16.07 -53.72
CA LYS A 31 33.13 -14.91 -52.80
C LYS A 31 33.56 -15.34 -51.41
N ILE A 32 33.02 -16.46 -50.89
CA ILE A 32 33.42 -17.02 -49.59
C ILE A 32 34.91 -17.42 -49.61
N LEU A 33 35.34 -18.19 -50.61
CA LEU A 33 36.73 -18.65 -50.72
C LEU A 33 37.72 -17.48 -50.87
N GLN A 34 37.37 -16.46 -51.66
CA GLN A 34 38.17 -15.24 -51.78
C GLN A 34 38.27 -14.49 -50.45
N SER A 35 37.15 -14.36 -49.72
CA SER A 35 37.16 -13.71 -48.39
C SER A 35 38.04 -14.47 -47.39
N MET A 36 38.02 -15.80 -47.40
CA MET A 36 38.89 -16.64 -46.59
C MET A 36 40.36 -16.50 -46.97
N ALA A 37 40.68 -16.42 -48.26
CA ALA A 37 42.05 -16.22 -48.74
C ALA A 37 42.61 -14.83 -48.36
N ILE A 38 41.79 -13.77 -48.45
CA ILE A 38 42.14 -12.42 -48.01
C ILE A 38 42.36 -12.41 -46.49
N PHE A 39 41.49 -13.08 -45.73
CA PHE A 39 41.63 -13.20 -44.28
C PHE A 39 42.90 -13.95 -43.89
N GLY A 40 43.26 -15.03 -44.58
CA GLY A 40 44.50 -15.78 -44.36
C GLY A 40 45.77 -14.96 -44.61
N LYS A 41 45.71 -13.94 -45.47
CA LYS A 41 46.80 -12.98 -45.72
C LYS A 41 46.83 -11.79 -44.74
N ALA A 42 45.78 -11.61 -43.93
CA ALA A 42 45.71 -10.52 -42.96
C ALA A 42 46.70 -10.73 -41.81
N THR A 43 47.13 -9.63 -41.17
CA THR A 43 48.02 -9.70 -40.01
C THR A 43 47.32 -10.41 -38.84
N SER A 44 48.10 -11.12 -38.02
CA SER A 44 47.59 -11.86 -36.84
C SER A 44 46.71 -10.99 -35.92
N HIS A 45 47.05 -9.70 -35.78
CA HIS A 45 46.25 -8.75 -35.01
C HIS A 45 44.83 -8.56 -35.57
N THR A 46 44.70 -8.41 -36.89
CA THR A 46 43.39 -8.24 -37.56
C THR A 46 42.54 -9.50 -37.44
N GLN A 47 43.15 -10.69 -37.57
CA GLN A 47 42.45 -11.97 -37.38
C GLN A 47 41.91 -12.12 -35.96
N MET A 48 42.74 -11.82 -34.94
CA MET A 48 42.35 -11.86 -33.54
C MET A 48 41.23 -10.85 -33.20
N MET A 49 41.31 -9.62 -33.73
CA MET A 49 40.28 -8.59 -33.51
C MET A 49 38.94 -8.97 -34.13
N LEU A 50 38.94 -9.58 -35.33
CA LEU A 50 37.71 -10.09 -35.94
C LEU A 50 37.11 -11.23 -35.10
N GLN A 51 37.93 -12.18 -34.65
CA GLN A 51 37.46 -13.27 -33.79
C GLN A 51 36.83 -12.75 -32.50
N LYS A 52 37.50 -11.81 -31.81
CA LYS A 52 36.97 -11.15 -30.61
C LYS A 52 35.63 -10.46 -30.88
N THR A 53 35.52 -9.79 -32.03
CA THR A 53 34.27 -9.12 -32.45
C THR A 53 33.16 -10.14 -32.72
N MET A 54 33.47 -11.28 -33.34
CA MET A 54 32.51 -12.37 -33.54
C MET A 54 32.04 -13.00 -32.23
N GLU A 55 32.95 -13.18 -31.26
CA GLU A 55 32.62 -13.68 -29.93
C GLU A 55 31.73 -12.69 -29.16
N GLN A 56 32.03 -11.39 -29.23
CA GLN A 56 31.18 -10.33 -28.68
C GLN A 56 29.80 -10.28 -29.34
N LYS A 57 29.74 -10.46 -30.67
CA LYS A 57 28.46 -10.56 -31.37
C LYS A 57 27.63 -11.75 -30.86
N ARG A 58 28.25 -12.93 -30.72
CA ARG A 58 27.58 -14.13 -30.18
C ARG A 58 27.14 -13.95 -28.73
N SER A 59 27.90 -13.24 -27.90
CA SER A 59 27.48 -12.96 -26.51
C SER A 59 26.29 -12.01 -26.47
N LEU A 60 26.31 -10.94 -27.27
CA LEU A 60 25.20 -10.00 -27.38
C LEU A 60 23.93 -10.67 -27.93
N GLU A 61 24.05 -11.56 -28.91
CA GLU A 61 22.90 -12.34 -29.41
C GLU A 61 22.26 -13.20 -28.31
N LYS A 62 23.06 -13.79 -27.41
CA LYS A 62 22.53 -14.55 -26.26
C LYS A 62 21.83 -13.64 -25.25
N GLU A 63 22.39 -12.48 -24.96
CA GLU A 63 21.77 -11.48 -24.07
C GLU A 63 20.46 -10.97 -24.66
N ILE A 64 20.43 -10.65 -25.96
CA ILE A 64 19.20 -10.23 -26.65
C ILE A 64 18.13 -11.32 -26.55
N ASN A 65 18.47 -12.58 -26.83
CA ASN A 65 17.54 -13.69 -26.72
C ASN A 65 17.03 -13.85 -25.28
N ALA A 66 17.90 -13.76 -24.28
CA ALA A 66 17.51 -13.86 -22.87
C ALA A 66 16.56 -12.73 -22.46
N LEU A 67 16.87 -11.48 -22.84
CA LEU A 67 16.02 -10.32 -22.58
C LEU A 67 14.68 -10.41 -23.30
N GLN A 68 14.67 -10.96 -24.52
CA GLN A 68 13.44 -11.18 -25.26
C GLN A 68 12.53 -12.18 -24.53
N TRP A 69 13.09 -13.30 -24.05
CA TRP A 69 12.36 -14.25 -23.21
C TRP A 69 11.86 -13.63 -21.90
N GLU A 70 12.69 -12.87 -21.21
CA GLU A 70 12.31 -12.19 -19.96
C GLU A 70 11.16 -11.21 -20.19
N LYS A 71 11.22 -10.43 -21.28
CA LYS A 71 10.16 -9.52 -21.68
C LYS A 71 8.85 -10.25 -21.98
N GLU A 72 8.89 -11.34 -22.75
CA GLU A 72 7.70 -12.13 -23.08
C GLU A 72 7.10 -12.79 -21.83
N PHE A 73 7.95 -13.30 -20.95
CA PHE A 73 7.54 -13.86 -19.66
C PHE A 73 6.83 -12.81 -18.79
N ASP A 74 7.42 -11.63 -18.63
CA ASP A 74 6.83 -10.55 -17.85
C ASP A 74 5.54 -10.03 -18.48
N GLN A 75 5.49 -9.90 -19.81
CA GLN A 75 4.25 -9.54 -20.52
C GLN A 75 3.11 -10.52 -20.21
N ASN A 76 3.39 -11.83 -20.28
CA ASN A 76 2.39 -12.85 -19.96
C ASN A 76 1.97 -12.78 -18.49
N ARG A 77 2.93 -12.58 -17.59
CA ARG A 77 2.67 -12.42 -16.15
C ARG A 77 1.79 -11.19 -15.86
N PHE A 78 2.08 -10.04 -16.48
CA PHE A 78 1.28 -8.84 -16.33
C PHE A 78 -0.14 -9.02 -16.85
N LYS A 79 -0.29 -9.66 -18.01
CA LYS A 79 -1.61 -9.98 -18.57
C LYS A 79 -2.44 -10.84 -17.61
N ASN A 80 -1.86 -11.89 -17.03
CA ASN A 80 -2.54 -12.73 -16.05
C ASN A 80 -2.96 -11.96 -14.79
N ILE A 81 -2.12 -11.04 -14.32
CA ILE A 81 -2.43 -10.20 -13.16
C ILE A 81 -3.57 -9.23 -13.50
N GLU A 82 -3.52 -8.60 -14.67
CA GLU A 82 -4.56 -7.68 -15.17
C GLU A 82 -5.92 -8.38 -15.32
N GLU A 83 -5.94 -9.58 -15.91
CA GLU A 83 -7.15 -10.41 -16.02
C GLU A 83 -7.71 -10.80 -14.64
N SER A 84 -6.84 -11.21 -13.70
CA SER A 84 -7.26 -11.54 -12.33
C SER A 84 -7.87 -10.34 -11.60
N TRP A 85 -7.26 -9.16 -11.72
CA TRP A 85 -7.78 -7.94 -11.11
C TRP A 85 -9.09 -7.50 -11.74
N THR A 86 -9.23 -7.64 -13.05
CA THR A 86 -10.47 -7.34 -13.77
C THR A 86 -11.60 -8.24 -13.26
N GLN A 87 -11.39 -9.55 -13.16
CA GLN A 87 -12.38 -10.48 -12.62
C GLN A 87 -12.77 -10.18 -11.16
N LYS A 88 -11.80 -9.80 -10.31
CA LYS A 88 -12.07 -9.40 -8.93
C LYS A 88 -12.91 -8.13 -8.87
N TYR A 89 -12.58 -7.14 -9.70
CA TYR A 89 -13.33 -5.90 -9.80
C TYR A 89 -14.76 -6.13 -10.26
N ASP A 90 -14.95 -6.95 -11.30
CA ASP A 90 -16.28 -7.29 -11.81
C ASP A 90 -17.12 -8.02 -10.75
N ARG A 91 -16.54 -8.97 -10.04
CA ARG A 91 -17.21 -9.65 -8.92
C ARG A 91 -17.67 -8.67 -7.85
N LEU A 92 -16.80 -7.76 -7.41
CA LEU A 92 -17.14 -6.74 -6.42
C LEU A 92 -18.23 -5.80 -6.91
N ASN A 93 -18.23 -5.43 -8.19
CA ASN A 93 -19.29 -4.62 -8.77
C ASN A 93 -20.63 -5.34 -8.78
N CYS A 94 -20.64 -6.63 -9.12
CA CYS A 94 -21.85 -7.45 -9.04
C CYS A 94 -22.37 -7.53 -7.58
N GLU A 95 -21.48 -7.79 -6.62
CA GLU A 95 -21.84 -7.84 -5.19
C GLU A 95 -22.39 -6.49 -4.70
N ASN A 96 -21.75 -5.38 -5.07
CA ASN A 96 -22.22 -4.04 -4.75
C ASN A 96 -23.60 -3.75 -5.36
N ALA A 97 -23.85 -4.16 -6.60
CA ALA A 97 -25.16 -3.99 -7.24
C ALA A 97 -26.26 -4.77 -6.50
N VAL A 98 -25.97 -6.01 -6.09
CA VAL A 98 -26.90 -6.83 -5.29
C VAL A 98 -27.18 -6.20 -3.92
N LEU A 99 -26.14 -5.70 -3.25
CA LEU A 99 -26.29 -5.02 -1.96
C LEU A 99 -27.10 -3.73 -2.09
N GLN A 100 -26.86 -2.95 -3.15
CA GLN A 100 -27.62 -1.74 -3.42
C GLN A 100 -29.10 -2.05 -3.67
N GLU A 101 -29.41 -3.08 -4.45
CA GLU A 101 -30.79 -3.50 -4.68
C GLU A 101 -31.46 -4.01 -3.40
N THR A 102 -30.74 -4.80 -2.59
CA THR A 102 -31.23 -5.26 -1.29
C THR A 102 -31.54 -4.08 -0.37
N LEU A 103 -30.69 -3.06 -0.36
CA LEU A 103 -30.90 -1.84 0.42
C LEU A 103 -32.13 -1.07 -0.06
N ASN A 104 -32.34 -0.98 -1.38
CA ASN A 104 -33.53 -0.35 -1.95
C ASN A 104 -34.81 -1.08 -1.52
N VAL A 105 -34.84 -2.41 -1.65
CA VAL A 105 -35.97 -3.24 -1.22
C VAL A 105 -36.26 -3.05 0.27
N LYS A 106 -35.23 -3.09 1.13
CA LYS A 106 -35.40 -2.85 2.58
C LYS A 106 -35.86 -1.42 2.90
N THR A 107 -35.41 -0.44 2.13
CA THR A 107 -35.86 0.94 2.28
C THR A 107 -37.35 1.06 1.95
N GLU A 108 -37.81 0.39 0.90
CA GLU A 108 -39.22 0.42 0.51
C GLU A 108 -40.11 -0.35 1.50
N GLU A 109 -39.64 -1.50 2.00
CA GLU A 109 -40.31 -2.25 3.07
C GLU A 109 -40.50 -1.38 4.33
N ILE A 110 -39.47 -0.62 4.73
CA ILE A 110 -39.57 0.31 5.86
C ILE A 110 -40.59 1.42 5.59
N LYS A 111 -40.68 1.96 4.38
CA LYS A 111 -41.69 2.97 4.05
C LYS A 111 -43.10 2.40 4.13
N MET A 112 -43.32 1.19 3.60
CA MET A 112 -44.60 0.50 3.66
C MET A 112 -45.01 0.27 5.12
N LEU A 113 -44.13 -0.30 5.95
CA LEU A 113 -44.39 -0.51 7.38
C LEU A 113 -44.65 0.79 8.14
N LYS A 114 -43.96 1.88 7.80
CA LYS A 114 -44.24 3.21 8.37
C LYS A 114 -45.64 3.70 8.01
N SER A 115 -46.06 3.51 6.76
CA SER A 115 -47.41 3.91 6.31
C SER A 115 -48.51 3.07 6.97
N GLU A 116 -48.28 1.76 7.13
CA GLU A 116 -49.20 0.85 7.82
C GLU A 116 -49.30 1.18 9.30
N ASN A 117 -48.17 1.44 9.97
CA ASN A 117 -48.17 1.88 11.36
C ASN A 117 -48.91 3.22 11.54
N ALA A 118 -48.77 4.15 10.59
CA ALA A 118 -49.53 5.41 10.63
C ALA A 118 -51.05 5.16 10.49
N LEU A 119 -51.45 4.27 9.58
CA LEU A 119 -52.85 3.88 9.40
C LEU A 119 -53.42 3.20 10.64
N LEU A 120 -52.68 2.25 11.23
CA LEU A 120 -53.08 1.56 12.46
C LEU A 120 -53.21 2.53 13.63
N ASN A 121 -52.28 3.47 13.77
CA ASN A 121 -52.38 4.52 14.79
C ASN A 121 -53.62 5.40 14.58
N GLN A 122 -53.95 5.74 13.32
CA GLN A 122 -55.18 6.48 13.02
C GLN A 122 -56.43 5.67 13.41
N GLN A 123 -56.50 4.41 13.00
CA GLN A 123 -57.62 3.51 13.35
C GLN A 123 -57.75 3.34 14.86
N TYR A 124 -56.63 3.23 15.58
CA TYR A 124 -56.62 3.19 17.04
C TYR A 124 -57.24 4.45 17.65
N LEU A 125 -56.86 5.63 17.15
CA LEU A 125 -57.42 6.91 17.62
C LEU A 125 -58.92 7.04 17.29
N GLU A 126 -59.35 6.59 16.11
CA GLU A 126 -60.77 6.57 15.72
C GLU A 126 -61.59 5.64 16.61
N ALA A 127 -61.07 4.43 16.88
CA ALA A 127 -61.72 3.47 17.78
C ALA A 127 -61.80 4.00 19.22
N LEU A 128 -60.74 4.66 19.71
CA LEU A 128 -60.77 5.36 20.99
C LEU A 128 -61.85 6.44 21.01
N ALA A 129 -61.96 7.26 19.97
CA ALA A 129 -62.95 8.33 19.88
C ALA A 129 -64.40 7.83 19.93
N MET A 130 -64.66 6.56 19.54
CA MET A 130 -65.98 5.93 19.62
C MET A 130 -66.34 5.36 21.01
N LEU A 131 -65.39 5.29 21.96
CA LEU A 131 -65.65 4.83 23.32
C LEU A 131 -66.26 5.93 24.21
N ASP A 132 -66.95 5.53 25.28
CA ASP A 132 -67.46 6.47 26.30
C ASP A 132 -66.31 7.14 27.07
N VAL A 133 -66.50 8.36 27.58
CA VAL A 133 -65.45 9.19 28.20
C VAL A 133 -64.77 8.48 29.38
N LYS A 134 -65.52 7.68 30.14
CA LYS A 134 -64.96 6.86 31.23
C LYS A 134 -64.08 5.71 30.71
N GLN A 135 -64.43 5.13 29.57
CA GLN A 135 -63.67 4.05 28.92
C GLN A 135 -62.43 4.60 28.19
N GLN A 136 -62.54 5.79 27.58
CA GLN A 136 -61.40 6.52 27.02
C GLN A 136 -60.36 6.85 28.08
N MET A 137 -60.79 7.34 29.26
CA MET A 137 -59.90 7.63 30.38
C MET A 137 -59.12 6.38 30.80
N VAL A 138 -59.79 5.24 31.01
CA VAL A 138 -59.13 3.97 31.39
C VAL A 138 -58.18 3.45 30.30
N ALA A 139 -58.55 3.55 29.02
CA ALA A 139 -57.69 3.13 27.91
C ALA A 139 -56.45 4.04 27.74
N LEU A 140 -56.62 5.35 27.88
CA LEU A 140 -55.53 6.33 27.81
C LEU A 140 -54.61 6.26 29.03
N GLU A 141 -55.14 5.98 30.22
CA GLU A 141 -54.36 5.75 31.45
C GLU A 141 -53.42 4.55 31.28
N ASN A 142 -53.90 3.45 30.70
CA ASN A 142 -53.09 2.26 30.40
C ASN A 142 -51.96 2.55 29.40
N VAL A 143 -52.17 3.43 28.40
CA VAL A 143 -51.14 3.86 27.43
C VAL A 143 -50.19 4.90 28.01
N CYS A 144 -50.65 5.73 28.95
CA CYS A 144 -49.85 6.76 29.61
C CYS A 144 -48.95 6.20 30.73
N HIS A 145 -49.30 5.03 31.29
CA HIS A 145 -48.47 4.35 32.28
C HIS A 145 -47.11 3.87 31.74
N ASP A 146 -46.96 3.67 30.44
CA ASP A 146 -45.65 3.40 29.79
C ASP A 146 -44.73 4.63 29.75
N LYS A 147 -45.23 5.84 30.04
CA LYS A 147 -44.45 7.07 30.17
C LYS A 147 -44.25 7.52 31.62
N SER A 148 -44.57 6.67 32.60
CA SER A 148 -44.33 6.96 34.01
C SER A 148 -42.89 6.60 34.40
N GLY A 149 -41.95 7.51 34.21
CA GLY A 149 -40.68 7.57 34.97
C GLY A 149 -39.76 6.34 34.98
N PHE A 150 -40.03 5.30 34.20
CA PHE A 150 -39.08 4.21 33.99
C PHE A 150 -38.02 4.73 33.04
N THR A 151 -36.88 5.10 33.62
CA THR A 151 -35.62 5.22 32.87
C THR A 151 -35.52 3.98 32.01
N GLU A 152 -35.57 4.11 30.67
CA GLU A 152 -35.59 3.01 29.69
C GLU A 152 -34.94 1.74 30.26
N VAL A 153 -35.76 0.87 30.85
CA VAL A 153 -35.27 -0.36 31.45
C VAL A 153 -35.03 -1.26 30.27
N SER A 154 -33.77 -1.53 29.95
CA SER A 154 -33.46 -2.33 28.76
C SER A 154 -34.17 -3.69 28.86
N GLY A 155 -34.57 -4.28 27.72
CA GLY A 155 -35.21 -5.62 27.74
C GLY A 155 -34.37 -6.67 28.49
N LEU A 156 -33.05 -6.48 28.54
CA LEU A 156 -32.13 -7.29 29.33
C LEU A 156 -32.25 -7.04 30.85
N GLU A 157 -32.47 -5.80 31.28
CA GLU A 157 -32.77 -5.50 32.70
C GLU A 157 -34.10 -6.11 33.12
N LEU A 158 -35.15 -6.05 32.28
CA LEU A 158 -36.43 -6.71 32.55
C LEU A 158 -36.29 -8.24 32.63
N ALA A 159 -35.51 -8.85 31.73
CA ALA A 159 -35.23 -10.27 31.77
C ALA A 159 -34.51 -10.70 33.07
N VAL A 160 -33.55 -9.89 33.53
CA VAL A 160 -32.84 -10.14 34.80
C VAL A 160 -33.76 -9.95 36.00
N LEU A 161 -34.67 -8.96 35.95
CA LEU A 161 -35.65 -8.75 37.01
C LEU A 161 -36.66 -9.91 37.11
N GLY A 162 -37.08 -10.47 35.97
CA GLY A 162 -38.04 -11.57 35.89
C GLY A 162 -37.45 -12.98 36.15
N ALA A 163 -36.13 -13.12 36.14
CA ALA A 163 -35.47 -14.42 36.40
C ALA A 163 -35.44 -14.80 37.89
N CYS A 164 -35.73 -13.86 38.79
CA CYS A 164 -35.79 -14.11 40.24
C CYS A 164 -37.11 -14.80 40.61
N LEU A 165 -37.03 -15.98 41.23
CA LEU A 165 -38.20 -16.68 41.78
C LEU A 165 -38.70 -16.11 43.12
N CYS A 166 -37.97 -15.14 43.70
CA CYS A 166 -38.38 -14.52 44.95
C CYS A 166 -39.49 -13.50 44.69
N HIS A 167 -40.53 -13.52 45.51
CA HIS A 167 -41.66 -12.62 45.37
C HIS A 167 -41.42 -11.40 46.28
N GLY A 168 -41.43 -10.20 45.70
CA GLY A 168 -41.39 -8.97 46.48
C GLY A 168 -42.78 -8.59 47.01
N PRO A 169 -42.86 -7.76 48.07
CA PRO A 169 -44.13 -7.24 48.54
C PRO A 169 -44.84 -6.47 47.40
N GLY A 170 -46.11 -6.78 47.18
CA GLY A 170 -46.98 -6.04 46.25
C GLY A 170 -46.62 -6.14 44.76
N GLY A 171 -46.00 -7.24 44.31
CA GLY A 171 -45.66 -7.43 42.89
C GLY A 171 -44.42 -6.66 42.43
N SER A 172 -43.69 -6.04 43.36
CA SER A 172 -42.41 -5.38 43.05
C SER A 172 -41.25 -6.40 42.91
N PRO A 173 -40.23 -6.12 42.08
CA PRO A 173 -39.07 -7.00 41.97
C PRO A 173 -38.34 -7.18 43.31
N CYS A 174 -38.00 -8.43 43.65
CA CYS A 174 -37.24 -8.82 44.84
C CYS A 174 -35.89 -8.04 44.93
N ALA A 175 -35.33 -7.87 46.13
CA ALA A 175 -34.04 -7.18 46.30
C ALA A 175 -32.89 -7.86 45.54
N CYS A 176 -32.91 -9.19 45.44
CA CYS A 176 -31.98 -9.98 44.65
C CYS A 176 -32.09 -9.70 43.14
N ALA A 177 -33.29 -9.55 42.60
CA ALA A 177 -33.51 -9.13 41.20
C ALA A 177 -32.94 -7.74 40.95
N LYS A 178 -33.23 -6.78 41.83
CA LYS A 178 -32.74 -5.40 41.70
C LYS A 178 -31.21 -5.35 41.72
N MET A 179 -30.58 -6.11 42.62
CA MET A 179 -29.12 -6.21 42.70
C MET A 179 -28.51 -6.93 41.48
N ALA A 180 -29.16 -7.99 40.99
CA ALA A 180 -28.72 -8.69 39.80
C ALA A 180 -28.82 -7.80 38.55
N ALA A 181 -29.92 -7.04 38.41
CA ALA A 181 -30.12 -6.11 37.31
C ALA A 181 -29.09 -4.96 37.36
N SER A 182 -28.82 -4.40 38.54
CA SER A 182 -27.81 -3.34 38.70
C SER A 182 -26.38 -3.84 38.44
N ALA A 183 -26.04 -5.04 38.92
CA ALA A 183 -24.75 -5.68 38.64
C ALA A 183 -24.59 -5.98 37.14
N ARG A 184 -25.65 -6.44 36.47
CA ARG A 184 -25.65 -6.69 35.03
C ARG A 184 -25.47 -5.39 34.24
N LYS A 185 -26.17 -4.32 34.64
CA LYS A 185 -26.00 -2.98 34.05
C LYS A 185 -24.55 -2.49 34.17
N MET A 186 -23.96 -2.66 35.35
CA MET A 186 -22.56 -2.30 35.60
C MET A 186 -21.60 -3.14 34.75
N LEU A 187 -21.82 -4.45 34.63
CA LEU A 187 -21.00 -5.33 33.78
C LEU A 187 -21.04 -4.93 32.31
N LEU A 188 -22.21 -4.53 31.78
CA LEU A 188 -22.34 -4.08 30.40
C LEU A 188 -21.57 -2.77 30.17
N LYS A 189 -21.70 -1.83 31.11
CA LYS A 189 -20.95 -0.57 31.05
C LYS A 189 -19.44 -0.82 31.06
N LEU A 190 -18.95 -1.69 31.96
CA LEU A 190 -17.53 -2.06 32.01
C LEU A 190 -17.08 -2.77 30.74
N LYS A 191 -17.90 -3.64 30.14
CA LYS A 191 -17.59 -4.27 28.85
C LYS A 191 -17.49 -3.25 27.72
N GLN A 192 -18.36 -2.25 27.69
CA GLN A 192 -18.31 -1.17 26.72
C GLN A 192 -17.04 -0.32 26.90
N GLU A 193 -16.70 0.05 28.13
CA GLU A 193 -15.47 0.79 28.46
C GLU A 193 -14.21 -0.02 28.07
N LEU A 194 -14.19 -1.33 28.33
CA LEU A 194 -13.11 -2.22 27.90
C LEU A 194 -12.99 -2.27 26.37
N GLY A 195 -14.11 -2.36 25.64
CA GLY A 195 -14.09 -2.33 24.17
C GLY A 195 -13.52 -1.02 23.62
N LEU A 196 -13.88 0.12 24.21
CA LEU A 196 -13.34 1.42 23.84
C LEU A 196 -11.83 1.52 24.14
N LEU A 197 -11.40 1.06 25.32
CA LEU A 197 -9.98 1.02 25.68
C LEU A 197 -9.17 0.11 24.76
N GLN A 198 -9.73 -1.04 24.38
CA GLN A 198 -9.08 -1.96 23.46
C GLN A 198 -8.92 -1.35 22.07
N LYS A 199 -9.96 -0.68 21.55
CA LYS A 199 -9.88 0.05 20.29
C LYS A 199 -8.83 1.17 20.34
N SER A 200 -8.81 1.95 21.42
CA SER A 200 -7.79 2.99 21.63
C SER A 200 -6.36 2.42 21.70
N LYS A 201 -6.18 1.27 22.34
CA LYS A 201 -4.90 0.55 22.38
C LYS A 201 -4.47 0.13 20.97
N GLU A 202 -5.36 -0.46 20.19
CA GLU A 202 -5.08 -0.89 18.80
C GLU A 202 -4.70 0.30 17.91
N GLU A 203 -5.44 1.41 18.01
CA GLU A 203 -5.13 2.67 17.31
C GLU A 203 -3.74 3.21 17.69
N ALA A 204 -3.37 3.14 18.98
CA ALA A 204 -2.05 3.52 19.44
C ALA A 204 -0.94 2.63 18.88
N TYR A 205 -1.16 1.31 18.78
CA TYR A 205 -0.21 0.39 18.13
C TYR A 205 -0.04 0.68 16.65
N ILE A 206 -1.13 0.89 15.91
CA ILE A 206 -1.09 1.25 14.49
C ILE A 206 -0.32 2.56 14.30
N MET A 207 -0.60 3.57 15.15
CA MET A 207 0.09 4.85 15.10
C MET A 207 1.59 4.71 15.41
N ALA A 208 1.95 3.91 16.42
CA ALA A 208 3.35 3.64 16.75
C ALA A 208 4.09 2.94 15.60
N ASP A 209 3.45 1.96 14.94
CA ASP A 209 4.03 1.29 13.79
C ASP A 209 4.18 2.22 12.58
N ALA A 210 3.20 3.09 12.33
CA ALA A 210 3.30 4.12 11.29
C ALA A 210 4.48 5.07 11.53
N PHE A 211 4.70 5.51 12.78
CA PHE A 211 5.88 6.32 13.12
C PHE A 211 7.19 5.54 12.96
N ARG A 212 7.22 4.26 13.34
CA ARG A 212 8.38 3.39 13.14
C ARG A 212 8.73 3.26 11.66
N ILE A 213 7.76 2.96 10.81
CA ILE A 213 7.94 2.84 9.35
C ILE A 213 8.41 4.16 8.75
N ALA A 214 7.78 5.29 9.11
CA ALA A 214 8.18 6.60 8.62
C ALA A 214 9.63 6.94 9.01
N PHE A 215 10.02 6.62 10.24
CA PHE A 215 11.39 6.81 10.72
C PHE A 215 12.41 5.92 9.99
N GLU A 216 12.08 4.65 9.75
CA GLU A 216 12.92 3.73 8.97
C GLU A 216 13.10 4.22 7.52
N GLN A 217 12.01 4.66 6.88
CA GLN A 217 12.07 5.23 5.54
C GLN A 217 12.97 6.47 5.50
N GLN A 218 12.85 7.34 6.51
CA GLN A 218 13.69 8.54 6.63
C GLN A 218 15.17 8.18 6.82
N LEU A 219 15.48 7.16 7.64
CA LEU A 219 16.84 6.67 7.81
C LEU A 219 17.42 6.11 6.50
N MET A 220 16.63 5.32 5.76
CA MET A 220 17.05 4.76 4.48
C MET A 220 17.34 5.87 3.45
N ARG A 221 16.43 6.86 3.30
CA ARG A 221 16.65 8.02 2.41
C ARG A 221 17.92 8.80 2.76
N LYS A 222 18.14 9.07 4.06
CA LYS A 222 19.33 9.78 4.54
C LYS A 222 20.62 8.97 4.28
N ASN A 223 20.58 7.66 4.48
CA ASN A 223 21.73 6.79 4.21
C ASN A 223 22.07 6.76 2.72
N ASP A 224 21.07 6.68 1.84
CA ASP A 224 21.27 6.74 0.38
C ASP A 224 21.85 8.09 -0.06
N GLN A 225 21.34 9.20 0.49
CA GLN A 225 21.89 10.53 0.24
C GLN A 225 23.34 10.64 0.74
N ALA A 226 23.65 10.13 1.95
CA ALA A 226 25.01 10.12 2.49
C ALA A 226 25.99 9.28 1.65
N LEU A 227 25.53 8.15 1.10
CA LEU A 227 26.31 7.33 0.17
C LEU A 227 26.62 8.13 -1.11
N ARG A 228 25.63 8.81 -1.68
CA ARG A 228 25.80 9.66 -2.88
C ARG A 228 26.78 10.81 -2.63
N LEU A 229 26.64 11.54 -1.52
CA LEU A 229 27.58 12.60 -1.13
C LEU A 229 29.01 12.06 -0.96
N THR A 230 29.18 10.88 -0.36
CA THR A 230 30.50 10.24 -0.17
C THR A 230 31.13 9.82 -1.50
N GLN A 231 30.32 9.33 -2.44
CA GLN A 231 30.79 9.00 -3.80
C GLN A 231 31.21 10.25 -4.56
N MET A 232 30.45 11.34 -4.45
CA MET A 232 30.79 12.62 -5.06
C MET A 232 32.05 13.25 -4.44
N ASP A 233 32.20 13.23 -3.12
CA ASP A 233 33.41 13.72 -2.43
C ASP A 233 34.65 12.92 -2.86
N LYS A 234 34.54 11.60 -3.05
CA LYS A 234 35.61 10.78 -3.64
C LYS A 234 35.94 11.16 -5.08
N MET A 235 34.95 11.51 -5.90
CA MET A 235 35.15 11.99 -7.28
C MET A 235 35.83 13.36 -7.30
N TYR A 236 35.36 14.32 -6.49
CA TYR A 236 35.95 15.65 -6.37
C TYR A 236 37.39 15.58 -5.85
N LYS A 237 37.67 14.82 -4.78
CA LYS A 237 39.03 14.62 -4.26
C LYS A 237 39.97 13.93 -5.26
N LYS A 238 39.47 13.06 -6.14
CA LYS A 238 40.25 12.48 -7.24
C LYS A 238 40.52 13.51 -8.36
N GLY A 239 39.54 14.37 -8.67
CA GLY A 239 39.68 15.48 -9.61
C GLY A 239 40.65 16.57 -9.14
N THR A 240 40.58 16.99 -7.88
CA THR A 240 41.49 18.01 -7.31
C THR A 240 42.93 17.52 -7.24
N LYS A 241 43.16 16.22 -7.01
CA LYS A 241 44.50 15.61 -7.10
C LYS A 241 45.06 15.60 -8.52
N TRP A 242 44.21 15.51 -9.55
CA TRP A 242 44.62 15.58 -10.95
C TRP A 242 44.94 17.02 -11.38
N ILE A 243 44.17 17.99 -10.90
CA ILE A 243 44.37 19.42 -11.22
C ILE A 243 45.65 19.95 -10.58
N ASN A 244 45.92 19.59 -9.31
CA ASN A 244 47.16 19.98 -8.62
C ASN A 244 48.43 19.34 -9.21
N TRP A 245 48.30 18.31 -10.06
CA TRP A 245 49.41 17.74 -10.82
C TRP A 245 49.72 18.49 -12.14
N LYS A 246 48.78 19.29 -12.64
CA LYS A 246 48.94 20.05 -13.89
C LYS A 246 49.50 21.47 -13.67
N ASP A 247 49.29 22.07 -12.50
CA ASP A 247 49.73 23.44 -12.22
C ASP A 247 51.19 23.56 -11.71
N LEU A 248 51.96 22.45 -11.73
CA LEU A 248 53.38 22.44 -11.33
C LEU A 248 54.34 22.13 -12.50
N LYS A 249 53.94 22.45 -13.73
CA LYS A 249 54.78 22.31 -14.92
C LYS A 249 54.60 23.48 -15.89
N GLU A 250 54.96 24.67 -15.45
CA GLU A 250 55.32 25.75 -16.38
C GLU A 250 56.35 26.64 -15.68
N ASP A 251 57.63 26.35 -15.93
CA ASP A 251 58.70 27.34 -16.14
C ASP A 251 60.06 26.65 -16.38
N GLY A 252 60.71 26.98 -17.51
CA GLY A 252 62.16 26.85 -17.72
C GLY A 252 62.71 25.66 -18.55
N LEU A 253 63.07 25.98 -19.80
CA LEU A 253 63.93 25.36 -20.85
C LEU A 253 64.96 24.22 -20.55
N PRO A 254 65.47 23.52 -21.62
CA PRO A 254 65.73 22.08 -21.64
C PRO A 254 67.17 21.68 -21.32
N SER A 255 67.36 20.47 -20.81
CA SER A 255 68.65 19.80 -20.86
C SER A 255 68.52 18.29 -21.11
N GLN A 256 69.31 17.87 -22.08
CA GLN A 256 69.50 16.57 -22.66
C GLN A 256 70.13 15.59 -21.65
N GLY A 257 69.48 14.46 -21.38
CA GLY A 257 70.01 13.46 -20.43
C GLY A 257 69.10 12.27 -20.24
N ASN A 258 69.09 11.36 -21.22
CA ASN A 258 68.24 10.19 -21.28
C ASN A 258 68.67 9.08 -20.29
N LYS A 259 68.00 8.96 -19.13
CA LYS A 259 67.89 7.70 -18.37
C LYS A 259 66.51 7.61 -17.69
N LYS A 260 65.56 6.92 -18.32
CA LYS A 260 64.24 6.62 -17.75
C LYS A 260 64.41 5.67 -16.55
N THR A 261 63.95 6.09 -15.37
CA THR A 261 64.00 5.29 -14.15
C THR A 261 62.98 4.14 -14.20
N LEU A 262 63.29 3.02 -13.55
CA LEU A 262 62.48 1.79 -13.46
C LEU A 262 60.98 2.05 -13.20
N ARG A 263 60.69 3.10 -12.42
CA ARG A 263 59.35 3.57 -12.09
C ARG A 263 58.54 4.03 -13.31
N GLN A 264 59.16 4.66 -14.29
CA GLN A 264 58.50 5.09 -15.53
C GLN A 264 58.21 3.91 -16.48
N LYS A 265 59.05 2.86 -16.45
CA LYS A 265 58.81 1.60 -17.17
C LYS A 265 57.65 0.79 -16.56
N LEU A 266 57.52 0.83 -15.23
CA LEU A 266 56.41 0.18 -14.52
C LEU A 266 55.07 0.92 -14.71
N LEU A 267 55.09 2.25 -14.83
CA LEU A 267 53.89 3.05 -15.13
C LEU A 267 53.36 2.84 -16.56
N GLN A 268 54.21 2.43 -17.50
CA GLN A 268 53.82 2.14 -18.88
C GLN A 268 53.26 0.71 -19.07
N MET A 269 53.33 -0.13 -18.02
CA MET A 269 52.89 -1.52 -18.01
C MET A 269 51.53 -1.72 -17.32
N LEU A 270 50.94 -0.68 -16.74
CA LEU A 270 49.60 -0.76 -16.16
C LEU A 270 48.55 -0.48 -17.25
N PRO A 271 47.52 -1.33 -17.40
CA PRO A 271 46.41 -1.03 -18.29
C PRO A 271 45.75 0.28 -17.85
N SER A 272 45.85 1.31 -18.68
CA SER A 272 45.00 2.49 -18.59
C SER A 272 43.58 2.03 -18.87
N GLU A 273 42.79 1.85 -17.81
CA GLU A 273 41.35 1.61 -17.86
C GLU A 273 40.68 2.75 -18.63
N ASN A 274 40.49 2.52 -19.93
CA ASN A 274 39.61 3.29 -20.77
C ASN A 274 38.16 2.96 -20.38
N ASN A 275 37.68 3.56 -19.30
CA ASN A 275 36.26 3.75 -19.07
C ASN A 275 35.88 5.18 -19.47
N SER A 276 36.00 5.48 -20.77
CA SER A 276 35.29 6.60 -21.39
C SER A 276 33.97 6.12 -21.98
N LYS A 277 33.16 5.42 -21.17
CA LYS A 277 31.70 5.46 -21.39
C LYS A 277 31.25 6.84 -20.95
N LYS A 278 30.82 7.65 -21.91
CA LYS A 278 30.11 8.92 -21.69
C LYS A 278 29.00 8.73 -20.65
N THR A 279 29.28 9.10 -19.41
CA THR A 279 28.26 9.56 -18.44
C THR A 279 28.29 11.08 -18.46
N HIS A 280 27.91 11.66 -19.59
CA HIS A 280 27.39 13.03 -19.60
C HIS A 280 25.98 12.96 -19.01
N ASP A 281 25.86 12.87 -17.69
CA ASP A 281 24.60 13.24 -16.99
C ASP A 281 24.69 13.33 -15.45
N GLN A 282 25.82 13.07 -14.79
CA GLN A 282 25.89 13.12 -13.31
C GLN A 282 26.31 14.47 -12.70
N ASN A 283 26.50 15.51 -13.52
CA ASN A 283 26.94 16.83 -13.06
C ASN A 283 25.92 17.91 -13.43
N ASN A 284 24.63 17.64 -13.25
CA ASN A 284 23.65 18.71 -13.33
C ASN A 284 23.65 19.46 -11.98
N PRO A 285 24.08 20.74 -11.90
CA PRO A 285 24.03 21.52 -10.66
C PRO A 285 22.61 21.55 -10.06
N GLN A 286 21.59 21.39 -10.91
CA GLN A 286 20.20 21.31 -10.50
C GLN A 286 19.86 20.04 -9.70
N GLU A 287 20.52 18.91 -9.96
CA GLU A 287 20.36 17.69 -9.16
C GLU A 287 21.00 17.83 -7.78
N VAL A 288 22.12 18.56 -7.68
CA VAL A 288 22.78 18.87 -6.41
C VAL A 288 21.91 19.81 -5.57
N PHE A 289 21.35 20.86 -6.18
CA PHE A 289 20.40 21.74 -5.50
C PHE A 289 19.13 21.01 -5.08
N LYS A 290 18.62 20.09 -5.90
CA LYS A 290 17.48 19.24 -5.55
C LYS A 290 17.79 18.34 -4.35
N MET A 291 18.93 17.66 -4.35
CA MET A 291 19.36 16.80 -3.23
C MET A 291 19.57 17.60 -1.93
N LEU A 292 20.17 18.80 -2.01
CA LEU A 292 20.34 19.67 -0.83
C LEU A 292 19.00 20.19 -0.30
N THR A 293 18.06 20.50 -1.20
CA THR A 293 16.70 20.90 -0.82
C THR A 293 15.94 19.75 -0.15
N GLU A 294 16.06 18.53 -0.69
CA GLU A 294 15.48 17.32 -0.09
C GLU A 294 16.06 17.06 1.31
N LEU A 295 17.38 17.19 1.50
CA LEU A 295 18.04 17.08 2.81
C LEU A 295 17.58 18.12 3.84
N LEU A 296 17.30 19.35 3.40
CA LEU A 296 16.76 20.41 4.25
C LEU A 296 15.33 20.10 4.66
N ASN A 297 14.49 19.67 3.72
CA ASN A 297 13.11 19.24 3.98
C ASN A 297 13.06 18.05 4.94
N ASP A 298 13.93 17.05 4.77
CA ASP A 298 14.02 15.88 5.65
C ASP A 298 14.37 16.28 7.10
N LYS A 299 15.23 17.30 7.29
CA LYS A 299 15.54 17.83 8.63
C LYS A 299 14.36 18.57 9.25
N GLU A 300 13.62 19.34 8.46
CA GLU A 300 12.42 20.02 8.92
C GLU A 300 11.31 19.02 9.30
N GLU A 301 11.14 17.95 8.52
CA GLU A 301 10.20 16.86 8.81
C GLU A 301 10.58 16.10 10.09
N ALA A 302 11.86 15.78 10.29
CA ALA A 302 12.36 15.18 11.54
C ALA A 302 12.04 16.06 12.76
N LEU A 303 12.27 17.38 12.65
CA LEU A 303 11.97 18.33 13.71
C LEU A 303 10.46 18.46 13.95
N ALA A 304 9.64 18.40 12.91
CA ALA A 304 8.19 18.39 13.03
C ALA A 304 7.69 17.15 13.77
N HIS A 305 8.23 15.97 13.44
CA HIS A 305 7.94 14.72 14.15
C HIS A 305 8.40 14.78 15.61
N GLN A 306 9.60 15.28 15.88
CA GLN A 306 10.10 15.48 17.25
C GLN A 306 9.21 16.43 18.05
N ARG A 307 8.80 17.57 17.47
CA ARG A 307 7.87 18.53 18.11
C ARG A 307 6.51 17.90 18.38
N LYS A 308 5.99 17.11 17.44
CA LYS A 308 4.72 16.39 17.59
C LYS A 308 4.79 15.36 18.73
N VAL A 309 5.86 14.57 18.80
CA VAL A 309 6.07 13.61 19.90
C VAL A 309 6.20 14.33 21.24
N SER A 310 6.99 15.41 21.33
CA SER A 310 7.11 16.22 22.55
C SER A 310 5.76 16.79 22.99
N TYR A 311 4.95 17.29 22.04
CA TYR A 311 3.60 17.80 22.32
C TYR A 311 2.65 16.69 22.80
N MET A 312 2.69 15.52 22.16
CA MET A 312 1.88 14.36 22.56
C MET A 312 2.25 13.86 23.96
N LEU A 313 3.55 13.80 24.28
CA LEU A 313 4.03 13.41 25.61
C LEU A 313 3.62 14.43 26.68
N ALA A 314 3.69 15.73 26.38
CA ALA A 314 3.22 16.78 27.29
C ALA A 314 1.71 16.65 27.57
N ARG A 315 0.89 16.44 26.54
CA ARG A 315 -0.56 16.22 26.69
C ARG A 315 -0.89 14.95 27.47
N ALA A 316 -0.17 13.85 27.22
CA ALA A 316 -0.37 12.61 27.97
C ALA A 316 -0.01 12.77 29.46
N LEU A 317 1.01 13.58 29.78
CA LEU A 317 1.34 13.94 31.17
C LEU A 317 0.25 14.82 31.80
N GLU A 318 -0.26 15.83 31.10
CA GLU A 318 -1.37 16.67 31.58
C GLU A 318 -2.67 15.87 31.79
N GLU A 319 -2.99 14.92 30.92
CA GLU A 319 -4.15 14.03 31.06
C GLU A 319 -3.98 13.08 32.26
N LYS A 320 -2.75 12.61 32.51
CA LYS A 320 -2.43 11.80 33.69
C LYS A 320 -2.48 12.60 35.00
N ASP A 321 -2.06 13.87 34.98
CA ASP A 321 -2.11 14.76 36.15
C ASP A 321 -3.54 15.25 36.44
N THR A 322 -4.36 15.49 35.41
CA THR A 322 -5.77 15.87 35.58
C THR A 322 -6.65 14.70 36.02
N THR A 323 -6.37 13.47 35.58
CA THR A 323 -7.04 12.26 36.10
C THR A 323 -6.61 11.94 37.54
N SER A 324 -5.33 12.13 37.88
CA SER A 324 -4.81 12.03 39.24
C SER A 324 -5.42 13.10 40.18
N ASN A 325 -5.52 14.36 39.74
CA ASN A 325 -6.09 15.45 40.54
C ASN A 325 -7.63 15.37 40.66
N LYS A 326 -8.35 14.90 39.63
CA LYS A 326 -9.80 14.64 39.73
C LYS A 326 -10.14 13.52 40.72
N SER A 327 -9.24 12.55 40.94
CA SER A 327 -9.43 11.50 41.95
C SER A 327 -9.31 12.00 43.40
N LYS A 328 -8.64 13.13 43.63
CA LYS A 328 -8.51 13.77 44.95
C LYS A 328 -9.62 14.78 45.28
N GLY A 329 -10.41 15.21 44.29
CA GLY A 329 -11.35 16.33 44.41
C GLY A 329 -12.84 16.00 44.55
N LYS A 330 -13.23 14.72 44.65
CA LYS A 330 -14.65 14.34 44.80
C LYS A 330 -14.82 13.30 45.90
N SER A 331 -15.17 13.75 47.09
CA SER A 331 -15.80 12.90 48.11
C SER A 331 -17.30 12.76 47.80
N PRO A 332 -17.85 11.56 47.59
CA PRO A 332 -19.25 11.32 47.82
C PRO A 332 -19.45 10.80 49.25
N VAL A 333 -20.54 11.28 49.84
CA VAL A 333 -21.07 10.91 51.15
C VAL A 333 -21.24 9.39 51.26
N LYS A 334 -20.97 8.91 52.48
CA LYS A 334 -21.03 7.54 52.99
C LYS A 334 -22.26 6.75 52.53
N ASP A 335 -22.01 5.53 52.06
CA ASP A 335 -22.77 4.36 52.49
C ASP A 335 -21.78 3.25 52.87
N ASN A 336 -21.94 2.75 54.09
CA ASN A 336 -21.06 1.76 54.72
C ASN A 336 -21.43 0.36 54.22
N PHE A 337 -20.47 -0.45 53.78
CA PHE A 337 -20.22 -1.83 54.24
C PHE A 337 -18.86 -2.32 53.68
N PRO A 338 -18.12 -3.20 54.40
CA PRO A 338 -16.67 -3.28 54.29
C PRO A 338 -16.20 -4.41 53.35
N LEU A 339 -15.28 -4.11 52.44
CA LEU A 339 -14.41 -5.13 51.87
C LEU A 339 -12.94 -4.68 51.97
N LYS A 340 -12.25 -5.24 52.98
CA LYS A 340 -10.80 -5.11 53.14
C LYS A 340 -10.10 -5.77 51.94
N ASN A 341 -9.37 -5.00 51.16
CA ASN A 341 -8.34 -5.53 50.27
C ASN A 341 -6.99 -4.92 50.66
N HIS A 342 -6.13 -5.77 51.22
CA HIS A 342 -4.74 -5.45 51.53
C HIS A 342 -3.91 -5.77 50.28
N TRP A 343 -3.63 -4.76 49.46
CA TRP A 343 -2.65 -4.87 48.37
C TRP A 343 -1.24 -4.71 48.94
N ARG A 344 -0.50 -5.81 49.07
CA ARG A 344 0.96 -5.78 49.21
C ARG A 344 1.56 -6.20 47.86
N LYS A 345 2.37 -5.30 47.28
CA LYS A 345 3.21 -5.53 46.10
C LYS A 345 4.01 -6.81 46.23
N PHE A 346 4.04 -7.64 45.18
CA PHE A 346 5.26 -8.30 44.73
C PHE A 346 5.28 -8.38 43.20
N SER A 347 6.41 -7.93 42.67
CA SER A 347 6.91 -8.15 41.32
C SER A 347 7.44 -9.57 41.24
N GLU A 348 7.07 -10.32 40.18
CA GLU A 348 7.96 -11.19 39.39
C GLU A 348 7.11 -11.98 38.36
N PHE A 349 7.53 -11.95 37.10
CA PHE A 349 7.07 -12.92 36.09
C PHE A 349 7.75 -14.27 36.34
N PRO A 350 7.08 -15.40 36.04
CA PRO A 350 7.63 -16.24 34.96
C PRO A 350 6.59 -16.95 34.06
N LYS A 351 6.87 -16.84 32.75
CA LYS A 351 6.86 -17.86 31.67
C LYS A 351 5.86 -19.05 31.65
N LEU A 352 5.27 -19.18 30.44
CA LEU A 352 5.09 -20.40 29.61
C LEU A 352 3.76 -21.18 29.73
N HIS A 353 2.88 -21.06 28.72
CA HIS A 353 2.71 -22.03 27.62
C HIS A 353 1.41 -21.74 26.83
N ASP A 354 1.51 -21.81 25.50
CA ASP A 354 0.38 -21.89 24.57
C ASP A 354 -0.51 -23.11 24.84
N PRO A 355 -1.80 -23.00 24.53
CA PRO A 355 -2.43 -24.08 23.77
C PRO A 355 -3.24 -23.55 22.57
N VAL A 356 -2.81 -24.03 21.39
CA VAL A 356 -3.62 -24.74 20.38
C VAL A 356 -5.00 -24.16 20.07
N TYR A 357 -5.08 -23.63 18.84
CA TYR A 357 -6.28 -23.34 18.05
C TYR A 357 -7.41 -24.38 18.24
N SER A 358 -8.59 -23.90 18.65
CA SER A 358 -9.87 -24.49 18.25
C SER A 358 -11.00 -23.47 18.41
N SER A 359 -11.33 -22.77 17.34
CA SER A 359 -12.60 -22.04 17.13
C SER A 359 -12.92 -22.16 15.64
N VAL A 360 -13.74 -23.11 15.21
CA VAL A 360 -15.22 -23.03 15.19
C VAL A 360 -15.70 -21.65 14.76
N GLN A 361 -16.23 -21.63 13.54
CA GLN A 361 -16.91 -20.52 12.89
C GLN A 361 -17.98 -19.91 13.81
N ILE A 362 -17.95 -18.58 13.96
CA ILE A 362 -19.11 -17.81 14.38
C ILE A 362 -19.34 -16.71 13.35
N LEU A 363 -20.55 -16.78 12.78
CA LEU A 363 -21.13 -15.85 11.84
C LEU A 363 -21.07 -14.40 12.34
N ASN A 364 -20.64 -13.51 11.44
CA ASN A 364 -20.84 -12.07 11.58
C ASN A 364 -22.33 -11.76 11.51
N SER A 365 -22.93 -11.34 12.64
CA SER A 365 -24.17 -10.58 12.64
C SER A 365 -23.84 -9.10 12.74
N ALA A 366 -24.44 -8.34 11.82
CA ALA A 366 -24.35 -6.91 11.66
C ALA A 366 -24.79 -6.11 12.90
N GLY A 367 -24.25 -4.90 13.02
CA GLY A 367 -24.65 -3.92 14.02
C GLY A 367 -23.92 -2.59 13.84
N CYS A 368 -24.08 -1.97 12.66
CA CYS A 368 -23.58 -0.63 12.34
C CYS A 368 -24.50 0.42 13.01
N ILE A 369 -23.92 1.41 13.69
CA ILE A 369 -24.59 2.66 14.05
C ILE A 369 -23.82 3.78 13.35
N CYS A 370 -24.40 4.33 12.28
CA CYS A 370 -23.95 5.57 11.65
C CYS A 370 -24.99 6.67 11.90
N SER A 371 -24.54 7.78 12.47
CA SER A 371 -25.29 9.04 12.55
C SER A 371 -25.15 9.79 11.22
N ILE A 372 -26.28 10.10 10.59
CA ILE A 372 -26.37 10.94 9.39
C ILE A 372 -26.54 12.40 9.83
N GLN A 373 -25.60 13.27 9.44
CA GLN A 373 -25.85 14.70 9.34
C GLN A 373 -26.12 15.05 7.87
N HIS A 374 -27.33 15.52 7.63
CA HIS A 374 -27.77 16.10 6.36
C HIS A 374 -26.93 17.33 6.02
N LEU A 375 -26.32 17.35 4.84
CA LEU A 375 -25.98 18.59 4.14
C LEU A 375 -26.50 18.51 2.70
N HIS A 376 -27.35 19.47 2.36
CA HIS A 376 -28.02 19.64 1.08
C HIS A 376 -27.02 20.22 0.06
N ARG A 377 -26.76 19.54 -1.07
CA ARG A 377 -26.35 20.23 -2.32
C ARG A 377 -26.50 19.39 -3.59
N ASP A 378 -27.33 19.94 -4.48
CA ASP A 378 -27.41 19.87 -5.95
C ASP A 378 -27.13 18.57 -6.71
N GLN A 379 -28.24 18.04 -7.25
CA GLN A 379 -28.30 17.26 -8.48
C GLN A 379 -27.91 18.11 -9.68
N ASN A 380 -26.85 17.72 -10.39
CA ASN A 380 -26.73 17.63 -11.85
C ASN A 380 -25.25 17.66 -12.25
N CYS A 381 -24.68 16.48 -12.52
CA CYS A 381 -23.47 16.34 -13.33
C CYS A 381 -23.47 14.96 -14.01
N THR A 382 -24.20 14.83 -15.11
CA THR A 382 -23.86 13.90 -16.18
C THR A 382 -22.48 14.28 -16.74
N ARG A 383 -21.43 13.58 -16.30
CA ARG A 383 -20.09 13.70 -16.90
C ARG A 383 -19.71 12.37 -17.53
N THR A 384 -19.88 12.30 -18.85
CA THR A 384 -19.29 11.30 -19.72
C THR A 384 -17.77 11.32 -19.55
N LEU A 385 -17.19 10.23 -19.05
CA LEU A 385 -15.76 10.01 -19.00
C LEU A 385 -15.24 9.76 -20.43
N LYS A 386 -14.78 10.83 -21.07
CA LYS A 386 -13.97 10.77 -22.29
C LYS A 386 -12.66 10.04 -21.97
N ARG A 387 -12.40 8.99 -22.74
CA ARG A 387 -11.13 8.26 -22.84
C ARG A 387 -10.04 9.23 -23.32
N SER A 388 -9.18 9.68 -22.42
CA SER A 388 -7.99 10.47 -22.75
C SER A 388 -6.87 9.53 -23.18
N TYR A 389 -6.67 9.39 -24.50
CA TYR A 389 -5.39 8.98 -25.06
C TYR A 389 -4.50 10.21 -25.17
N SER A 390 -3.38 10.22 -24.45
CA SER A 390 -2.31 11.20 -24.67
C SER A 390 -0.96 10.47 -24.64
N LEU A 391 -0.46 10.12 -25.82
CA LEU A 391 0.97 9.95 -26.09
C LEU A 391 1.29 10.76 -27.35
N PRO A 392 2.38 11.56 -27.37
CA PRO A 392 2.74 12.35 -28.53
C PRO A 392 3.40 11.47 -29.60
N SER A 393 2.88 11.54 -30.82
CA SER A 393 3.57 11.08 -32.03
C SER A 393 4.59 12.13 -32.43
N ASN A 394 5.89 11.79 -32.35
CA ASN A 394 6.95 12.18 -33.30
C ASN A 394 8.33 11.94 -32.68
N ILE A 395 8.99 10.84 -33.06
CA ILE A 395 10.41 10.84 -33.48
C ILE A 395 10.54 9.73 -34.52
N MET A 396 10.73 10.11 -35.79
CA MET A 396 11.26 9.21 -36.81
C MET A 396 12.78 9.09 -36.61
N PHE A 397 13.29 7.87 -36.72
CA PHE A 397 14.64 7.58 -37.18
C PHE A 397 14.55 6.67 -38.39
#